data_AF-A0A2K9A9G9-F1
#
_entry.id   AF-A0A2K9A9G9-F1
#
_cell.length_a   1.000
_cell.length_b   1.000
_cell.length_c   1.000
_cell.angle_alpha   90.00
_cell.angle_beta   90.00
_cell.angle_gamma   90.00
#
_symmetry.space_group_name_H-M   'P 1'
#
loop_
_entity.id
_entity.type
_entity.pdbx_description
1 polymer ?
#
loop_
_entity_poly.entity_id
_entity_poly.type
_entity_poly.pdbx_seq_one_letter_code
_entity_poly.pdbx_strand_id
1 'polypeptide(L)'
;MEKEMNVKTWIEKFNNGDFESKDYATQCGAGWYDWFCKDTSLAGKTKRMGNIVKQVKSGGKINLETMYVWFKNNCPLNGPLYDDFRFADIETGDVQFTIQIASVHNEKRYTVYGRKNNFDKPLFESDSSRELVKWFNEGWIE
;
A
#
# COMPACT_ATOMS: atom_id res chain seq x y z
N MET A 1 1.98 -20.70 9.48
CA MET A 1 1.83 -19.24 9.28
C MET A 1 0.36 -18.94 9.24
N GLU A 2 -0.08 -17.91 9.94
CA GLU A 2 -1.43 -17.37 9.78
C GLU A 2 -1.57 -16.87 8.33
N LYS A 3 -2.71 -17.12 7.69
CA LYS A 3 -2.93 -16.71 6.30
C LYS A 3 -3.08 -15.20 6.26
N GLU A 4 -2.45 -14.54 5.29
CA GLU A 4 -2.60 -13.11 5.06
C GLU A 4 -4.08 -12.72 4.89
N MET A 5 -4.42 -11.49 5.28
CA MET A 5 -5.78 -10.97 5.17
C MET A 5 -5.98 -10.29 3.81
N ASN A 6 -6.95 -10.75 3.02
CA ASN A 6 -7.20 -10.16 1.71
C ASN A 6 -7.62 -8.68 1.80
N VAL A 7 -7.46 -7.94 0.70
CA VAL A 7 -7.73 -6.49 0.67
C VAL A 7 -9.18 -6.18 1.05
N LYS A 8 -10.15 -7.00 0.65
CA LYS A 8 -11.56 -6.80 1.01
C LYS A 8 -11.76 -6.80 2.53
N THR A 9 -11.32 -7.85 3.21
CA THR A 9 -11.40 -7.96 4.66
C THR A 9 -10.57 -6.86 5.34
N TRP A 10 -9.40 -6.53 4.78
CA TRP A 10 -8.59 -5.41 5.29
C TRP A 10 -9.36 -4.09 5.28
N ILE A 11 -10.07 -3.79 4.18
CA ILE A 11 -10.89 -2.57 4.05
C ILE A 11 -12.06 -2.57 5.04
N GLU A 12 -12.72 -3.71 5.24
CA GLU A 12 -13.79 -3.86 6.24
C GLU A 12 -13.28 -3.55 7.64
N LYS A 13 -12.16 -4.16 8.05
CA LYS A 13 -11.51 -3.89 9.36
C LYS A 13 -11.06 -2.45 9.50
N PHE A 14 -10.47 -1.86 8.45
CA PHE A 14 -10.06 -0.46 8.46
C PHE A 14 -11.26 0.48 8.68
N ASN A 15 -12.39 0.23 8.00
CA ASN A 15 -13.60 1.04 8.15
C ASN A 15 -14.27 0.86 9.52
N ASN A 16 -14.12 -0.32 10.15
CA ASN A 16 -14.61 -0.59 11.51
C ASN A 16 -13.74 0.02 12.61
N GLY A 17 -12.57 0.56 12.27
CA GLY A 17 -11.65 1.17 13.24
C GLY A 17 -10.71 0.18 13.94
N ASP A 18 -10.61 -1.06 13.45
CA ASP A 18 -9.82 -2.13 14.06
C ASP A 18 -8.31 -1.80 14.14
N PHE A 19 -7.85 -0.83 13.34
CA PHE A 19 -6.45 -0.40 13.26
C PHE A 19 -6.18 0.97 13.93
N GLU A 20 -7.11 1.52 14.72
CA GLU A 20 -6.94 2.84 15.34
C GLU A 20 -6.05 2.83 16.61
N SER A 21 -5.85 1.66 17.24
CA SER A 21 -4.93 1.56 18.38
C SER A 21 -3.48 1.78 17.96
N LYS A 22 -2.69 2.45 18.80
CA LYS A 22 -1.29 2.81 18.51
C LYS A 22 -0.28 1.73 18.88
N ASP A 23 -0.72 0.64 19.49
CA ASP A 23 0.19 -0.40 19.93
C ASP A 23 0.79 -1.17 18.74
N TYR A 24 1.97 -1.71 19.01
CA TYR A 24 2.76 -2.46 18.03
C TYR A 24 1.98 -3.62 17.42
N ALA A 25 1.23 -4.37 18.23
CA ALA A 25 0.54 -5.58 17.77
C ALA A 25 -0.60 -5.24 16.80
N THR A 26 -1.41 -4.22 17.11
CA THR A 26 -2.43 -3.72 16.18
C THR A 26 -1.84 -3.25 14.87
N GLN A 27 -0.71 -2.53 14.90
CA GLN A 27 -0.10 -2.02 13.67
C GLN A 27 0.60 -3.14 12.85
N CYS A 28 1.22 -4.12 13.49
CA CYS A 28 1.67 -5.33 12.79
C CYS A 28 0.48 -6.07 12.15
N GLY A 29 -0.62 -6.23 12.89
CA GLY A 29 -1.85 -6.84 12.37
C GLY A 29 -2.54 -6.03 11.27
N ALA A 30 -2.28 -4.72 11.19
CA ALA A 30 -2.70 -3.88 10.08
C ALA A 30 -1.85 -4.09 8.81
N GLY A 31 -0.74 -4.85 8.89
CA GLY A 31 0.11 -5.19 7.75
C GLY A 31 1.45 -4.45 7.70
N TRP A 32 1.92 -3.84 8.79
CA TRP A 32 3.27 -3.28 8.83
C TRP A 32 4.32 -4.38 8.85
N TYR A 33 5.20 -4.39 7.84
CA TYR A 33 6.23 -5.41 7.67
C TYR A 33 7.61 -4.96 8.17
N ASP A 34 8.00 -3.73 7.85
CA ASP A 34 9.31 -3.17 8.19
C ASP A 34 9.27 -1.63 8.15
N TRP A 35 9.91 -0.98 9.13
CA TRP A 35 9.85 0.47 9.26
C TRP A 35 11.08 1.06 9.98
N PHE A 36 11.44 2.28 9.58
CA PHE A 36 12.51 3.07 10.21
C PHE A 36 11.99 4.22 11.10
N CYS A 37 10.69 4.51 11.05
CA CYS A 37 10.05 5.49 11.92
C CYS A 37 9.78 4.93 13.33
N LYS A 38 9.29 5.75 14.24
CA LYS A 38 8.86 5.28 15.58
C LYS A 38 7.55 4.48 15.48
N ASP A 39 7.38 3.44 16.28
CA ASP A 39 6.15 2.65 16.37
C ASP A 39 4.90 3.51 16.60
N THR A 40 5.03 4.55 17.42
CA THR A 40 3.95 5.51 17.71
C THR A 40 3.48 6.31 16.49
N SER A 41 4.24 6.29 15.38
CA SER A 41 3.87 6.93 14.12
C SER A 41 3.05 6.03 13.20
N LEU A 42 3.04 4.71 13.44
CA LEU A 42 2.46 3.73 12.52
C LEU A 42 0.96 3.92 12.37
N ALA A 43 0.20 4.07 13.45
CA ALA A 43 -1.25 4.28 13.38
C ALA A 43 -1.65 5.48 12.50
N GLY A 44 -0.93 6.60 12.62
CA GLY A 44 -1.15 7.77 11.77
C GLY A 44 -0.84 7.51 10.30
N LYS A 45 0.21 6.73 10.01
CA LYS A 45 0.61 6.33 8.66
C LYS A 45 -0.38 5.31 8.06
N THR A 46 -0.85 4.33 8.85
CA THR A 46 -1.93 3.40 8.51
C THR A 46 -3.19 4.14 8.14
N LYS A 47 -3.61 5.13 8.96
CA LYS A 47 -4.79 5.95 8.65
C LYS A 47 -4.62 6.69 7.32
N ARG A 48 -3.44 7.23 7.05
CA ARG A 48 -3.16 7.97 5.80
C ARG A 48 -3.19 7.07 4.56
N MET A 49 -2.48 5.94 4.60
CA MET A 49 -2.42 5.00 3.47
C MET A 49 -3.72 4.21 3.32
N GLY A 50 -4.34 3.81 4.43
CA GLY A 50 -5.62 3.13 4.46
C GLY A 50 -6.77 3.94 3.87
N ASN A 51 -6.77 5.26 4.05
CA ASN A 51 -7.71 6.13 3.36
C ASN A 51 -7.55 6.14 1.83
N ILE A 52 -6.40 5.71 1.30
CA ILE A 52 -6.21 5.46 -0.15
C ILE A 52 -6.70 4.05 -0.48
N VAL A 53 -6.21 3.04 0.24
CA VAL A 53 -6.53 1.61 0.01
C VAL A 53 -8.04 1.36 0.01
N LYS A 54 -8.77 1.93 0.98
CA LYS A 54 -10.23 1.74 1.10
C LYS A 54 -11.06 2.25 -0.08
N GLN A 55 -10.47 3.05 -0.97
CA GLN A 55 -11.15 3.58 -2.15
C GLN A 55 -10.98 2.70 -3.39
N VAL A 56 -10.15 1.66 -3.31
CA VAL A 56 -9.99 0.67 -4.37
C VAL A 56 -11.23 -0.23 -4.43
N LYS A 57 -11.73 -0.50 -5.64
CA LYS A 57 -12.98 -1.21 -5.91
C LYS A 57 -12.72 -2.46 -6.75
N SER A 58 -13.67 -3.39 -6.69
CA SER A 58 -13.70 -4.54 -7.60
C SER A 58 -13.80 -4.09 -9.07
N GLY A 59 -13.26 -4.90 -9.97
CA GLY A 59 -13.22 -4.60 -11.42
C GLY A 59 -12.05 -3.72 -11.86
N GLY A 60 -11.25 -3.21 -10.93
CA GLY A 60 -10.00 -2.50 -11.20
C GLY A 60 -8.78 -3.42 -11.31
N LYS A 61 -7.59 -2.84 -11.17
CA LYS A 61 -6.29 -3.52 -11.25
C LYS A 61 -5.96 -4.37 -10.01
N ILE A 62 -6.62 -4.12 -8.88
CA ILE A 62 -6.42 -4.86 -7.63
C ILE A 62 -7.55 -5.88 -7.47
N ASN A 63 -7.20 -7.16 -7.35
CA ASN A 63 -8.17 -8.18 -6.99
C ASN A 63 -8.35 -8.20 -5.46
N LEU A 64 -9.52 -7.77 -4.99
CA LEU A 64 -9.79 -7.61 -3.56
C LEU A 64 -9.82 -8.93 -2.77
N GLU A 65 -10.05 -10.06 -3.46
CA GLU A 65 -10.22 -11.38 -2.83
C GLU A 65 -8.92 -12.20 -2.85
N THR A 66 -8.08 -12.01 -3.89
CA THR A 66 -6.85 -12.81 -4.09
C THR A 66 -5.58 -12.02 -3.80
N MET A 67 -5.66 -10.73 -3.52
CA MET A 67 -4.51 -9.93 -3.08
C MET A 67 -4.67 -9.53 -1.62
N TYR A 68 -3.55 -9.23 -0.97
CA TYR A 68 -3.47 -8.59 0.35
C TYR A 68 -2.62 -7.31 0.27
N VAL A 69 -2.76 -6.44 1.27
CA VAL A 69 -2.01 -5.19 1.37
C VAL A 69 -1.06 -5.22 2.57
N TRP A 70 0.13 -4.65 2.40
CA TRP A 70 1.10 -4.48 3.48
C TRP A 70 1.87 -3.17 3.32
N PHE A 71 2.48 -2.72 4.42
CA PHE A 71 3.01 -1.37 4.59
C PHE A 71 4.48 -1.38 4.99
N LYS A 72 5.21 -0.39 4.49
CA LYS A 72 6.57 -0.08 4.91
C LYS A 72 6.80 1.40 5.14
N ASN A 73 7.81 1.71 5.94
CA ASN A 73 8.44 3.02 5.99
C ASN A 73 9.93 2.84 5.72
N ASN A 74 10.42 3.33 4.60
CA ASN A 74 11.75 3.04 4.09
C ASN A 74 12.75 4.16 4.43
N CYS A 75 14.00 3.77 4.62
CA CYS A 75 15.15 4.67 4.69
C CYS A 75 15.87 4.68 3.32
N PRO A 76 15.93 5.82 2.59
CA PRO A 76 16.57 5.88 1.28
C PRO A 76 18.10 5.95 1.32
N LEU A 77 18.73 5.72 2.49
CA LEU A 77 20.12 6.02 2.82
C LEU A 77 20.47 7.52 2.80
N ASN A 78 20.09 8.24 1.75
CA ASN A 78 20.26 9.68 1.64
C ASN A 78 18.90 10.36 1.40
N GLY A 79 18.49 11.25 2.31
CA GLY A 79 17.23 11.97 2.28
C GLY A 79 16.20 11.51 3.33
N PRO A 80 15.02 12.15 3.37
CA PRO A 80 13.96 11.81 4.34
C PRO A 80 13.40 10.39 4.16
N LEU A 81 12.93 9.81 5.27
CA LEU A 81 12.15 8.57 5.24
C LEU A 81 10.88 8.76 4.40
N TYR A 82 10.47 7.71 3.70
CA TYR A 82 9.25 7.71 2.90
C TYR A 82 8.40 6.48 3.19
N ASP A 83 7.11 6.55 2.88
CA ASP A 83 6.18 5.44 3.12
C ASP A 83 5.93 4.70 1.81
N ASP A 84 5.76 3.38 1.87
CA ASP A 84 5.21 2.60 0.78
C ASP A 84 4.12 1.66 1.26
N PHE A 85 3.22 1.30 0.36
CA PHE A 85 2.33 0.18 0.55
C PHE A 85 2.31 -0.66 -0.72
N ARG A 86 2.04 -1.95 -0.55
CA ARG A 86 2.17 -2.92 -1.62
C ARG A 86 0.96 -3.82 -1.65
N PHE A 87 0.57 -4.22 -2.85
CA PHE A 87 -0.38 -5.30 -3.05
C PHE A 87 0.38 -6.53 -3.52
N ALA A 88 0.13 -7.67 -2.89
CA ALA A 88 0.76 -8.94 -3.21
C ALA A 88 -0.31 -10.02 -3.34
N ASP A 89 0.00 -11.04 -4.13
CA ASP A 89 -0.86 -12.22 -4.27
C ASP A 89 -0.86 -13.03 -2.97
N ILE A 90 -2.04 -13.41 -2.49
CA ILE A 90 -2.24 -14.02 -1.18
C ILE A 90 -1.73 -15.48 -1.11
N GLU A 91 -1.62 -16.17 -2.25
CA GLU A 91 -1.20 -17.58 -2.29
C GLU A 91 0.32 -17.69 -2.43
N THR A 92 0.90 -16.84 -3.28
CA THR A 92 2.32 -16.89 -3.64
C THR A 92 3.18 -15.91 -2.85
N GLY A 93 2.59 -14.87 -2.25
CA GLY A 93 3.33 -13.76 -1.64
C GLY A 93 3.96 -12.81 -2.66
N ASP A 94 3.71 -13.03 -3.95
CA ASP A 94 4.33 -12.27 -5.02
C ASP A 94 3.78 -10.85 -5.07
N VAL A 95 4.65 -9.86 -4.83
CA VAL A 95 4.29 -8.43 -4.95
C VAL A 95 3.80 -8.15 -6.35
N GLN A 96 2.60 -7.62 -6.49
CA GLN A 96 1.98 -7.22 -7.76
C GLN A 96 2.20 -5.73 -8.04
N PHE A 97 2.09 -4.90 -6.98
CA PHE A 97 2.28 -3.46 -7.04
C PHE A 97 3.04 -2.95 -5.83
N THR A 98 3.93 -1.99 -6.06
CA THR A 98 4.60 -1.20 -5.02
C THR A 98 4.25 0.27 -5.24
N ILE A 99 3.66 0.90 -4.24
CA ILE A 99 3.24 2.31 -4.28
C ILE A 99 4.12 3.09 -3.33
N GLN A 100 5.07 3.85 -3.87
CA GLN A 100 5.94 4.71 -3.07
C GLN A 100 5.32 6.10 -2.91
N ILE A 101 5.36 6.63 -1.69
CA ILE A 101 4.79 7.93 -1.33
C ILE A 101 5.91 8.87 -0.87
N ALA A 102 6.18 9.91 -1.65
CA ALA A 102 7.20 10.93 -1.41
C ALA A 102 8.62 10.35 -1.26
N SER A 103 8.92 9.32 -2.05
CA SER A 103 10.29 8.82 -2.20
C SER A 103 11.16 9.88 -2.84
N VAL A 104 12.36 10.08 -2.30
CA VAL A 104 13.37 11.01 -2.85
C VAL A 104 13.92 10.57 -4.20
N HIS A 105 13.70 9.31 -4.58
CA HIS A 105 14.14 8.74 -5.84
C HIS A 105 13.16 8.99 -6.99
N ASN A 106 11.98 9.56 -6.70
CA ASN A 106 10.93 9.78 -7.70
C ASN A 106 10.62 11.28 -7.81
N GLU A 107 10.26 11.71 -9.01
CA GLU A 107 9.84 13.09 -9.26
C GLU A 107 8.45 13.39 -8.70
N LYS A 108 7.56 12.38 -8.71
CA LYS A 108 6.17 12.52 -8.28
C LYS A 108 5.92 11.99 -6.88
N ARG A 109 4.93 12.58 -6.20
CA ARG A 109 4.57 12.18 -4.84
C ARG A 109 4.11 10.73 -4.75
N TYR A 110 3.36 10.24 -5.73
CA TYR A 110 2.90 8.86 -5.80
C TYR A 110 3.47 8.21 -7.05
N THR A 111 4.28 7.16 -6.87
CA THR A 111 4.88 6.39 -7.97
C THR A 111 4.54 4.93 -7.78
N VAL A 112 3.94 4.33 -8.80
CA VAL A 112 3.54 2.92 -8.81
C VAL A 112 4.52 2.13 -9.67
N TYR A 113 5.12 1.10 -9.10
CA TYR A 113 5.82 0.05 -9.83
C TYR A 113 5.01 -1.24 -9.76
N GLY A 114 5.16 -2.14 -10.74
CA GLY A 114 4.43 -3.40 -10.69
C GLY A 114 4.92 -4.43 -11.69
N ARG A 115 4.35 -5.64 -11.61
CA ARG A 115 4.79 -6.80 -12.42
C ARG A 115 4.62 -6.64 -13.92
N LYS A 116 3.71 -5.78 -14.39
CA LYS A 116 3.43 -5.59 -15.83
C LYS A 116 4.69 -5.28 -16.66
N ASN A 117 5.69 -4.64 -16.06
CA ASN A 117 6.99 -4.38 -16.66
C ASN A 117 8.15 -4.86 -15.79
N ASN A 118 7.94 -5.90 -14.96
CA ASN A 118 8.94 -6.43 -14.02
C ASN A 118 9.55 -5.36 -13.08
N PHE A 119 8.77 -4.35 -12.68
CA PHE A 119 9.23 -3.24 -11.83
C PHE A 119 10.34 -2.36 -12.43
N ASP A 120 10.60 -2.47 -13.73
CA ASP A 120 11.70 -1.76 -14.42
C ASP A 120 11.52 -0.24 -14.42
N LYS A 121 10.30 0.23 -14.70
CA LYS A 121 9.95 1.65 -14.73
C LYS A 121 8.60 1.91 -14.05
N PRO A 122 8.29 3.15 -13.65
CA PRO A 122 6.97 3.47 -13.13
C PRO A 122 5.86 3.09 -14.11
N LEU A 123 4.82 2.44 -13.61
CA LEU A 123 3.57 2.17 -14.34
C LEU A 123 2.62 3.36 -14.30
N PHE A 124 2.72 4.17 -13.25
CA PHE A 124 1.89 5.35 -13.03
C PHE A 124 2.58 6.30 -12.05
N GLU A 125 2.43 7.60 -12.30
CA GLU A 125 2.97 8.66 -11.45
C GLU A 125 1.98 9.82 -11.35
N SER A 126 1.79 10.36 -10.15
CA SER A 126 0.95 11.54 -9.92
C SER A 126 1.29 12.22 -8.60
N ASP A 127 0.95 13.50 -8.49
CA ASP A 127 0.99 14.25 -7.22
C ASP A 127 -0.34 14.14 -6.43
N SER A 128 -1.35 13.47 -7.00
CA SER A 128 -2.72 13.37 -6.50
C SER A 128 -3.11 11.94 -6.12
N SER A 129 -3.47 11.73 -4.86
CA SER A 129 -4.02 10.44 -4.41
C SER A 129 -5.35 10.11 -5.09
N ARG A 130 -6.12 11.12 -5.52
CA ARG A 130 -7.37 10.91 -6.27
C ARG A 130 -7.11 10.32 -7.65
N GLU A 131 -6.06 10.78 -8.33
CA GLU A 131 -5.68 10.23 -9.63
C GLU A 131 -5.11 8.82 -9.49
N LEU A 132 -4.31 8.57 -8.45
CA LEU A 132 -3.84 7.23 -8.09
C LEU A 132 -5.02 6.25 -7.90
N VAL A 133 -6.01 6.63 -7.09
CA VAL A 133 -7.21 5.81 -6.85
C VAL A 133 -8.00 5.59 -8.14
N LYS A 134 -8.16 6.65 -8.96
CA LYS A 134 -8.83 6.54 -10.26
C LYS A 134 -8.11 5.52 -11.15
N TRP A 135 -6.79 5.61 -11.26
CA TRP A 135 -5.99 4.69 -12.07
C TRP A 135 -6.10 3.24 -11.60
N PHE A 136 -6.12 2.98 -10.29
CA PHE A 136 -6.33 1.62 -9.77
C PHE A 136 -7.73 1.07 -10.08
N ASN A 137 -8.75 1.91 -10.09
CA ASN A 137 -10.13 1.52 -10.33
C ASN A 137 -10.50 1.41 -11.82
N GLU A 138 -9.63 1.87 -12.70
CA GLU A 138 -9.76 1.66 -14.14
C GLU A 138 -9.19 0.29 -14.54
N GLY A 139 -9.73 -0.32 -15.61
CA GLY A 139 -9.12 -1.48 -16.23
C GLY A 139 -7.73 -1.18 -16.80
N TRP A 140 -7.05 -2.21 -17.29
CA TRP A 140 -5.87 -1.98 -18.12
C TRP A 140 -6.32 -1.36 -19.45
N ILE A 141 -5.70 -0.25 -19.83
CA ILE A 141 -5.79 0.23 -21.21
C ILE A 141 -4.98 -0.76 -22.05
N GLU A 142 -5.64 -1.34 -23.06
CA GLU A 142 -5.02 -2.23 -24.07
C GLU A 142 -3.98 -1.49 -24.90
#